data_AF-A0AA40DJM9-F1
#
_entry.id   AF-A0AA40DJM9-F1
#
_cell.length_a   1.000
_cell.length_b   1.000
_cell.length_c   1.000
_cell.angle_alpha   90.00
_cell.angle_beta   90.00
_cell.angle_gamma   90.00
#
_symmetry.space_group_name_H-M   'P 1'
#
loop_
_entity.id
_entity.type
_entity.pdbx_description
1 polymer ?
#
loop_
_entity_poly.entity_id
_entity_poly.type
_entity_poly.pdbx_seq_one_letter_code
_entity_poly.pdbx_strand_id
1 'polypeptide(L)'
;MRPRVKDRCERTEWTCGCGIELYGDFQVDDECAFQMLANCLQTEGSLANPPVVDPSETPVVPVTPVQKSKSQDPPIQPSTFPAATKPSQTAISPTKPPKSPKFLALCVNRRGIYKTLAELDMTETKSDAEAFLMMKNAYLQNLGLRSSLTLLIKLVTVEFVRFTLWNLRHGYVSVCDRPRCVPPKDRTDYDCLPRPLPLPPMPPETFIYYLEHGESDLNPNRHVWLPRLPKRLEKGVVHCGEATDGWGIHIIEGLN
;
A
#
# COMPACT_ATOMS: atom_id res chain seq x y z
N MET A 1 18.21 -19.76 6.93
CA MET A 1 17.72 -19.99 8.31
C MET A 1 17.18 -18.66 8.83
N ARG A 2 15.93 -18.60 9.32
CA ARG A 2 15.31 -17.37 9.83
C ARG A 2 15.94 -17.00 11.21
N PRO A 3 15.96 -15.72 11.62
CA PRO A 3 16.35 -15.33 12.98
C PRO A 3 15.43 -15.94 14.05
N ARG A 4 15.90 -16.04 15.30
CA ARG A 4 15.03 -16.33 16.45
C ARG A 4 14.00 -15.21 16.63
N VAL A 5 12.75 -15.58 16.91
CA VAL A 5 11.70 -14.63 17.31
C VAL A 5 12.10 -13.98 18.64
N LYS A 6 11.74 -12.70 18.83
CA LYS A 6 12.00 -11.95 20.06
C LYS A 6 10.94 -12.27 21.12
N ASP A 7 11.31 -12.18 22.39
CA ASP A 7 10.37 -12.35 23.50
C ASP A 7 9.16 -11.41 23.35
N ARG A 8 7.95 -11.96 23.53
CA ARG A 8 6.65 -11.27 23.34
C ARG A 8 6.36 -10.81 21.91
N CYS A 9 7.07 -11.33 20.91
CA CYS A 9 6.64 -11.31 19.52
C CYS A 9 6.16 -12.69 19.08
N GLU A 10 5.22 -12.73 18.13
CA GLU A 10 4.85 -13.92 17.38
C GLU A 10 5.19 -13.73 15.89
N ARG A 11 5.45 -14.85 15.20
CA ARG A 11 5.84 -14.82 13.79
C ARG A 11 4.69 -15.26 12.89
N THR A 12 4.32 -14.41 11.94
CA THR A 12 3.58 -14.83 10.75
C THR A 12 4.57 -15.10 9.62
N GLU A 13 4.39 -16.18 8.88
CA GLU A 13 5.07 -16.46 7.61
C GLU A 13 4.02 -16.59 6.49
N TRP A 14 4.33 -16.09 5.29
CA TRP A 14 3.45 -16.12 4.11
C TRP A 14 4.24 -16.01 2.80
N THR A 15 3.66 -16.49 1.71
CA THR A 15 4.25 -16.37 0.37
C THR A 15 3.76 -15.08 -0.31
N CYS A 16 4.67 -14.35 -0.95
CA CYS A 16 4.34 -13.22 -1.82
C CYS A 16 3.73 -13.70 -3.15
N GLY A 17 3.06 -12.82 -3.89
CA GLY A 17 2.45 -13.15 -5.19
C GLY A 17 3.46 -13.62 -6.27
N CYS A 18 4.73 -13.26 -6.13
CA CYS A 18 5.85 -13.73 -6.95
C CYS A 18 6.46 -15.08 -6.51
N GLY A 19 6.00 -15.68 -5.40
CA GLY A 19 6.53 -16.94 -4.85
C GLY A 19 7.58 -16.79 -3.74
N ILE A 20 8.05 -15.58 -3.41
CA ILE A 20 9.04 -15.37 -2.33
C ILE A 20 8.43 -15.56 -0.93
N GLU A 21 9.06 -16.36 -0.07
CA GLU A 21 8.68 -16.55 1.33
C GLU A 21 9.06 -15.36 2.23
N LEU A 22 8.05 -14.69 2.78
CA LEU A 22 8.17 -13.55 3.68
C LEU A 22 7.75 -13.92 5.11
N TYR A 23 8.20 -13.11 6.07
CA TYR A 23 7.94 -13.30 7.49
C TYR A 23 7.88 -11.96 8.22
N GLY A 24 7.26 -11.96 9.39
CA GLY A 24 7.15 -10.80 10.26
C GLY A 24 6.98 -11.18 11.72
N ASP A 25 7.77 -10.55 12.60
CA ASP A 25 7.72 -10.72 14.05
C ASP A 25 6.93 -9.55 14.67
N PHE A 26 5.71 -9.81 15.15
CA PHE A 26 4.78 -8.80 15.66
C PHE A 26 4.57 -8.93 17.16
N GLN A 27 4.53 -7.81 17.89
CA GLN A 27 4.05 -7.81 19.27
C GLN A 27 2.53 -7.96 19.29
N VAL A 28 2.05 -9.00 19.97
CA VAL A 28 0.63 -9.36 20.09
C VAL A 28 0.05 -8.72 21.35
N ASP A 29 -0.31 -7.45 21.24
CA ASP A 29 -1.08 -6.72 22.27
C ASP A 29 -2.61 -6.93 22.12
N ASP A 30 -3.05 -7.44 20.96
CA ASP A 30 -4.43 -7.79 20.64
C ASP A 30 -4.44 -8.98 19.67
N GLU A 31 -4.93 -10.13 20.17
CA GLU A 31 -4.98 -11.40 19.46
C GLU A 31 -5.86 -11.36 18.21
N CYS A 32 -6.98 -10.63 18.27
CA CYS A 32 -7.91 -10.52 17.15
C CYS A 32 -7.28 -9.70 16.01
N ALA A 33 -6.65 -8.57 16.35
CA ALA A 33 -5.94 -7.73 15.38
C ALA A 33 -4.71 -8.44 14.77
N PHE A 34 -4.08 -9.37 15.51
CA PHE A 34 -3.01 -10.23 15.01
C PHE A 34 -3.53 -11.33 14.09
N GLN A 35 -4.50 -12.15 14.51
CA GLN A 35 -5.05 -13.21 13.68
C GLN A 35 -5.72 -12.67 12.40
N MET A 36 -6.36 -11.50 12.46
CA MET A 36 -6.85 -10.81 11.26
C MET A 36 -5.72 -10.44 10.29
N LEU A 37 -4.56 -9.97 10.79
CA LEU A 37 -3.40 -9.72 9.95
C LEU A 37 -2.84 -11.02 9.37
N ALA A 38 -2.65 -12.06 10.18
CA ALA A 38 -2.14 -13.36 9.73
C ALA A 38 -3.01 -13.95 8.60
N ASN A 39 -4.33 -13.95 8.77
CA ASN A 39 -5.28 -14.40 7.75
C ASN A 39 -5.16 -13.59 6.45
N CYS A 40 -5.07 -12.25 6.52
CA CYS A 40 -4.88 -11.40 5.35
C CYS A 40 -3.54 -11.66 4.62
N LEU A 41 -2.48 -11.99 5.35
CA LEU A 41 -1.18 -12.29 4.76
C LEU A 41 -1.15 -13.64 4.05
N GLN A 42 -1.76 -14.66 4.65
CA GLN A 42 -1.71 -16.05 4.18
C GLN A 42 -2.73 -16.35 3.07
N THR A 43 -3.92 -15.74 3.10
CA THR A 43 -4.99 -16.04 2.12
C THR A 43 -4.57 -15.77 0.67
N GLU A 44 -3.85 -14.68 0.40
CA GLU A 44 -3.39 -14.37 -0.97
C GLU A 44 -2.32 -15.36 -1.49
N GLY A 45 -1.46 -15.89 -0.60
CA GLY A 45 -0.42 -16.86 -0.98
C GLY A 45 -1.00 -18.23 -1.38
N SER A 46 -2.21 -18.56 -0.91
CA SER A 46 -2.83 -19.87 -1.14
C SER A 46 -3.36 -20.11 -2.56
N LEU A 47 -3.37 -19.09 -3.43
CA LEU A 47 -3.78 -19.23 -4.84
C LEU A 47 -2.67 -19.77 -5.76
N ALA A 48 -1.43 -19.90 -5.26
CA ALA A 48 -0.27 -20.27 -6.07
C ALA A 48 -0.11 -21.79 -6.33
N ASN A 49 -0.81 -22.65 -5.59
CA ASN A 49 -0.70 -24.10 -5.68
C ASN A 49 -2.01 -24.76 -6.13
N PRO A 50 -2.20 -25.09 -7.43
CA PRO A 50 -3.15 -26.13 -7.80
C PRO A 50 -2.70 -27.47 -7.19
N PRO A 51 -3.60 -28.32 -6.66
CA PRO A 51 -3.23 -29.67 -6.26
C PRO A 51 -2.78 -30.44 -7.49
N VAL A 52 -1.57 -31.01 -7.44
CA VAL A 52 -1.06 -31.91 -8.49
C VAL A 52 -1.83 -33.23 -8.40
N VAL A 53 -2.91 -33.34 -9.17
CA VAL A 53 -3.66 -34.58 -9.37
C VAL A 53 -3.09 -35.24 -10.63
N ASP A 54 -2.37 -36.34 -10.42
CA ASP A 54 -1.76 -37.13 -11.50
C ASP A 54 -2.85 -37.85 -12.33
N PRO A 55 -2.78 -37.89 -13.67
CA PRO A 55 -3.93 -38.23 -14.51
C PRO A 55 -4.01 -39.72 -14.85
N SER A 56 -5.23 -40.29 -14.80
CA SER A 56 -5.54 -41.59 -15.43
C SER A 56 -7.03 -41.78 -15.72
N GLU A 57 -7.29 -42.61 -16.74
CA GLU A 57 -8.58 -43.19 -17.15
C GLU A 57 -9.72 -42.25 -17.60
N THR A 58 -9.75 -41.99 -18.92
CA THR A 58 -10.98 -41.70 -19.67
C THR A 58 -11.86 -42.95 -19.81
N PRO A 59 -13.18 -42.80 -20.05
CA PRO A 59 -13.64 -43.14 -21.40
C PRO A 59 -14.70 -42.20 -22.04
N VAL A 60 -14.56 -42.12 -23.36
CA VAL A 60 -15.50 -41.72 -24.45
C VAL A 60 -16.94 -42.27 -24.27
N VAL A 61 -18.07 -41.79 -24.84
CA VAL A 61 -18.47 -41.19 -26.16
C VAL A 61 -19.89 -40.52 -26.00
N PRO A 62 -20.71 -40.13 -27.03
CA PRO A 62 -20.50 -39.29 -28.23
C PRO A 62 -21.58 -38.18 -28.50
N VAL A 63 -21.17 -37.08 -29.16
CA VAL A 63 -21.80 -36.35 -30.29
C VAL A 63 -23.34 -36.31 -30.49
N THR A 64 -23.93 -35.09 -30.53
CA THR A 64 -24.72 -34.57 -31.71
C THR A 64 -24.99 -33.04 -31.64
N PRO A 65 -25.04 -32.30 -32.77
CA PRO A 65 -25.29 -30.85 -32.81
C PRO A 65 -26.67 -30.46 -33.38
N VAL A 66 -27.12 -29.22 -33.12
CA VAL A 66 -28.33 -28.59 -33.72
C VAL A 66 -27.98 -27.24 -34.38
N GLN A 67 -28.75 -26.83 -35.38
CA GLN A 67 -28.35 -25.91 -36.46
C GLN A 67 -28.67 -24.42 -36.23
N LYS A 68 -28.04 -23.56 -37.05
CA LYS A 68 -28.38 -22.15 -37.24
C LYS A 68 -29.63 -21.98 -38.12
N SER A 69 -30.43 -20.95 -37.83
CA SER A 69 -31.37 -20.32 -38.77
C SER A 69 -31.21 -18.80 -38.75
N LYS A 70 -31.70 -18.10 -39.77
CA LYS A 70 -31.39 -16.69 -40.06
C LYS A 70 -32.63 -15.94 -40.57
N SER A 71 -32.77 -14.68 -40.17
CA SER A 71 -33.43 -13.56 -40.90
C SER A 71 -34.87 -13.71 -41.44
N GLN A 72 -35.77 -12.77 -41.11
CA GLN A 72 -36.44 -11.87 -42.09
C GLN A 72 -37.31 -10.78 -41.43
N ASP A 73 -37.66 -9.75 -42.22
CA ASP A 73 -38.21 -8.43 -41.86
C ASP A 73 -38.89 -7.83 -43.14
N PRO A 74 -39.63 -6.70 -43.13
CA PRO A 74 -40.40 -6.06 -42.06
C PRO A 74 -41.92 -6.22 -42.38
N PRO A 75 -42.73 -5.31 -43.01
CA PRO A 75 -42.85 -3.83 -43.07
C PRO A 75 -43.91 -3.33 -42.03
N ILE A 76 -44.68 -2.22 -42.06
CA ILE A 76 -45.04 -1.14 -43.02
C ILE A 76 -45.19 0.20 -42.24
N GLN A 77 -45.40 1.34 -42.92
CA GLN A 77 -45.62 2.71 -42.37
C GLN A 77 -47.06 3.22 -42.70
N PRO A 78 -47.45 4.52 -42.59
CA PRO A 78 -46.85 5.70 -41.93
C PRO A 78 -47.82 6.56 -41.06
N SER A 79 -47.31 7.53 -40.30
CA SER A 79 -48.07 8.73 -39.86
C SER A 79 -47.17 9.91 -39.45
N THR A 80 -47.59 11.10 -39.86
CA THR A 80 -46.94 12.43 -39.85
C THR A 80 -46.63 13.05 -38.47
N PHE A 81 -45.59 13.89 -38.45
CA PHE A 81 -45.19 14.94 -37.47
C PHE A 81 -46.34 15.91 -37.07
N PRO A 82 -46.27 16.67 -35.92
CA PRO A 82 -45.11 17.52 -35.57
C PRO A 82 -44.68 17.73 -34.10
N ALA A 83 -43.44 18.23 -34.03
CA ALA A 83 -42.74 19.00 -32.99
C ALA A 83 -43.39 19.22 -31.59
N ALA A 84 -42.68 18.74 -30.56
CA ALA A 84 -42.75 19.28 -29.20
C ALA A 84 -41.32 19.46 -28.64
N THR A 85 -40.96 20.70 -28.30
CA THR A 85 -39.61 21.07 -27.84
C THR A 85 -39.33 20.49 -26.46
N LYS A 86 -38.37 19.56 -26.34
CA LYS A 86 -37.84 19.12 -25.04
C LYS A 86 -36.66 20.02 -24.63
N PRO A 87 -36.66 20.58 -23.41
CA PRO A 87 -35.52 21.37 -22.92
C PRO A 87 -34.28 20.48 -22.75
N SER A 88 -33.11 21.05 -23.03
CA SER A 88 -31.84 20.35 -22.77
C SER A 88 -31.63 20.20 -21.27
N GLN A 89 -31.87 19.00 -20.74
CA GLN A 89 -31.43 18.64 -19.40
C GLN A 89 -29.92 18.48 -19.44
N THR A 90 -29.19 19.49 -18.97
CA THR A 90 -27.75 19.42 -18.76
C THR A 90 -27.48 18.26 -17.81
N ALA A 91 -26.83 17.20 -18.29
CA ALA A 91 -26.54 16.03 -17.47
C ALA A 91 -25.52 16.40 -16.38
N ILE A 92 -26.03 16.77 -15.20
CA ILE A 92 -25.22 16.97 -14.00
C ILE A 92 -24.61 15.61 -13.66
N SER A 93 -23.39 15.39 -14.14
CA SER A 93 -22.61 14.20 -13.85
C SER A 93 -22.45 14.11 -12.34
N PRO A 94 -22.65 12.94 -11.71
CA PRO A 94 -22.57 12.81 -10.26
C PRO A 94 -21.13 13.08 -9.82
N THR A 95 -20.88 14.30 -9.37
CA THR A 95 -19.60 14.73 -8.79
C THR A 95 -19.33 13.83 -7.58
N LYS A 96 -18.36 12.93 -7.72
CA LYS A 96 -17.90 12.11 -6.59
C LYS A 96 -17.52 13.07 -5.45
N PRO A 97 -17.93 12.79 -4.20
CA PRO A 97 -17.56 13.65 -3.09
C PRO A 97 -16.03 13.77 -3.03
N PRO A 98 -15.48 14.98 -2.79
CA PRO A 98 -14.04 15.17 -2.74
C PRO A 98 -13.47 14.29 -1.63
N LYS A 99 -12.45 13.49 -1.96
CA LYS A 99 -11.78 12.66 -0.97
C LYS A 99 -11.07 13.55 0.05
N SER A 100 -11.11 13.13 1.31
CA SER A 100 -10.29 13.75 2.35
C SER A 100 -8.81 13.55 2.04
N PRO A 101 -8.00 14.63 1.99
CA PRO A 101 -6.57 14.50 1.72
C PRO A 101 -5.84 13.61 2.73
N LYS A 102 -4.87 12.83 2.27
CA LYS A 102 -4.06 11.91 3.09
C LYS A 102 -2.57 12.07 2.76
N PHE A 103 -1.71 12.22 3.76
CA PHE A 103 -0.27 12.44 3.56
C PHE A 103 0.56 11.43 4.36
N LEU A 104 1.38 10.61 3.70
CA LEU A 104 2.35 9.73 4.36
C LEU A 104 3.69 10.46 4.53
N ALA A 105 4.22 10.45 5.75
CA ALA A 105 5.53 11.03 6.07
C ALA A 105 6.65 9.98 5.93
N LEU A 106 7.63 10.26 5.07
CA LEU A 106 8.81 9.44 4.83
C LEU A 106 10.09 10.22 5.18
N CYS A 107 10.79 9.80 6.23
CA CYS A 107 12.05 10.38 6.65
C CYS A 107 13.22 9.65 5.98
N VAL A 108 14.17 10.38 5.38
CA VAL A 108 15.35 9.83 4.69
C VAL A 108 16.62 10.52 5.19
N ASN A 109 17.75 9.80 5.24
CA ASN A 109 19.03 10.33 5.69
C ASN A 109 19.66 11.25 4.62
N ARG A 110 20.02 12.49 4.97
CA ARG A 110 20.53 13.49 4.01
C ARG A 110 21.84 14.12 4.47
N ARG A 111 22.94 13.77 3.80
CA ARG A 111 24.30 14.35 3.94
C ARG A 111 24.76 14.51 5.40
N GLY A 112 25.20 13.40 5.99
CA GLY A 112 25.70 13.37 7.37
C GLY A 112 24.59 13.03 8.37
N ILE A 113 24.47 13.82 9.44
CA ILE A 113 23.57 13.53 10.57
C ILE A 113 22.08 13.87 10.32
N TYR A 114 21.78 14.69 9.31
CA TYR A 114 20.45 15.24 9.09
C TYR A 114 19.49 14.23 8.46
N LYS A 115 18.20 14.40 8.76
CA LYS A 115 17.09 13.67 8.15
C LYS A 115 16.15 14.66 7.49
N THR A 116 15.70 14.36 6.27
CA THR A 116 14.68 15.15 5.57
C THR A 116 13.39 14.39 5.43
N LEU A 117 12.28 15.12 5.57
CA LEU A 117 10.93 14.66 5.31
C LEU A 117 10.60 14.80 3.83
N ALA A 118 10.18 13.69 3.21
CA ALA A 118 9.32 13.69 2.05
C ALA A 118 7.88 13.44 2.52
N GLU A 119 6.93 14.25 2.05
CA GLU A 119 5.50 13.99 2.23
C GLU A 119 4.91 13.47 0.93
N LEU A 120 4.16 12.37 1.01
CA LEU A 120 3.55 11.70 -0.14
C LEU A 120 2.04 11.85 -0.03
N ASP A 121 1.41 12.47 -1.03
CA ASP A 121 -0.05 12.51 -1.15
C ASP A 121 -0.57 11.10 -1.49
N MET A 122 -1.26 10.48 -0.53
CA MET A 122 -1.84 9.14 -0.63
C MET A 122 -3.38 9.18 -0.79
N THR A 123 -3.94 10.31 -1.25
CA THR A 123 -5.40 10.55 -1.35
C THR A 123 -6.04 9.69 -2.45
N GLU A 124 -5.33 9.50 -3.57
CA GLU A 124 -5.80 8.67 -4.69
C GLU A 124 -5.36 7.20 -4.62
N THR A 125 -4.38 6.88 -3.79
CA THR A 125 -3.71 5.57 -3.71
C THR A 125 -4.66 4.45 -3.25
N LYS A 126 -4.67 3.33 -3.95
CA LYS A 126 -5.62 2.22 -3.79
C LYS A 126 -4.97 0.89 -3.38
N SER A 127 -3.67 0.70 -3.56
CA SER A 127 -3.01 -0.58 -3.26
C SER A 127 -1.61 -0.43 -2.67
N ASP A 128 -1.14 -1.52 -2.07
CA ASP A 128 0.22 -1.62 -1.54
C ASP A 128 1.25 -1.40 -2.66
N ALA A 129 1.01 -1.93 -3.87
CA ALA A 129 1.87 -1.74 -5.04
C ALA A 129 2.05 -0.26 -5.41
N GLU A 130 0.95 0.49 -5.49
CA GLU A 130 0.95 1.92 -5.80
C GLU A 130 1.66 2.72 -4.69
N ALA A 131 1.39 2.40 -3.42
CA ALA A 131 2.04 3.03 -2.27
C ALA A 131 3.55 2.79 -2.24
N PHE A 132 4.02 1.57 -2.53
CA PHE A 132 5.44 1.23 -2.57
C PHE A 132 6.16 1.87 -3.74
N LEU A 133 5.56 1.95 -4.94
CA LEU A 133 6.09 2.71 -6.06
C LEU A 133 6.25 4.20 -5.69
N MET A 134 5.27 4.80 -5.01
CA MET A 134 5.35 6.20 -4.57
C MET A 134 6.44 6.41 -3.51
N MET A 135 6.56 5.51 -2.51
CA MET A 135 7.63 5.55 -1.51
C MET A 135 9.02 5.37 -2.12
N LYS A 136 9.17 4.47 -3.09
CA LYS A 136 10.44 4.23 -3.79
C LYS A 136 10.87 5.46 -4.59
N ASN A 137 9.94 6.08 -5.33
CA ASN A 137 10.20 7.33 -6.05
C ASN A 137 10.61 8.47 -5.12
N ALA A 138 9.92 8.65 -3.99
CA ALA A 138 10.28 9.67 -2.99
C ALA A 138 11.66 9.43 -2.35
N TYR A 139 11.99 8.17 -2.06
CA TYR A 139 13.31 7.76 -1.57
C TYR A 139 14.43 8.06 -2.58
N LEU A 140 14.28 7.60 -3.84
CA LEU A 140 15.26 7.82 -4.91
C LEU A 140 15.49 9.32 -5.20
N GLN A 141 14.42 10.13 -5.16
CA GLN A 141 14.53 11.59 -5.29
C GLN A 141 15.33 12.23 -4.14
N ASN A 142 15.24 11.69 -2.91
CA ASN A 142 15.97 12.20 -1.75
C ASN A 142 17.47 11.79 -1.76
N LEU A 143 17.83 10.65 -2.36
CA LEU A 143 19.23 10.28 -2.61
C LEU A 143 19.90 11.29 -3.56
N GLY A 144 19.21 11.69 -4.63
CA GLY A 144 19.70 12.65 -5.63
C GLY A 144 21.04 12.26 -6.24
N LEU A 145 22.02 13.16 -6.20
CA LEU A 145 23.38 12.94 -6.73
C LEU A 145 24.16 11.79 -6.04
N ARG A 146 23.64 11.18 -4.96
CA ARG A 146 24.17 9.92 -4.40
C ARG A 146 23.89 8.69 -5.28
N SER A 147 23.14 8.83 -6.39
CA SER A 147 22.84 7.74 -7.32
C SER A 147 24.08 6.92 -7.74
N SER A 148 25.24 7.57 -7.95
CA SER A 148 26.51 6.88 -8.26
C SER A 148 27.13 6.07 -7.12
N LEU A 149 26.67 6.26 -5.88
CA LEU A 149 27.08 5.52 -4.69
C LEU A 149 26.07 4.44 -4.26
N THR A 150 24.99 4.23 -5.02
CA THR A 150 23.98 3.18 -4.73
C THR A 150 24.58 1.79 -4.66
N LEU A 151 25.64 1.50 -5.43
CA LEU A 151 26.40 0.25 -5.36
C LEU A 151 27.06 -0.02 -4.00
N LEU A 152 27.21 1.01 -3.15
CA LEU A 152 27.82 0.92 -1.82
C LEU A 152 26.83 1.20 -0.67
N ILE A 153 25.59 1.60 -0.97
CA ILE A 153 24.58 2.01 0.02
C ILE A 153 23.33 1.16 -0.16
N LYS A 154 23.03 0.31 0.83
CA LYS A 154 21.83 -0.53 0.87
C LYS A 154 20.83 -0.06 1.93
N LEU A 155 19.59 -0.50 1.78
CA LEU A 155 18.59 -0.44 2.84
C LEU A 155 18.99 -1.45 3.93
N VAL A 156 19.07 -0.99 5.19
CA VAL A 156 19.43 -1.85 6.33
C VAL A 156 18.22 -2.17 7.19
N THR A 157 17.37 -1.16 7.45
CA THR A 157 16.10 -1.34 8.16
C THR A 157 15.18 -0.15 7.89
N VAL A 158 13.94 -0.24 8.34
CA VAL A 158 13.05 0.91 8.49
C VAL A 158 12.49 0.95 9.91
N GLU A 159 12.31 2.16 10.43
CA GLU A 159 11.72 2.40 11.75
C GLU A 159 10.39 3.14 11.60
N PHE A 160 9.37 2.78 12.38
CA PHE A 160 8.18 3.60 12.55
C PHE A 160 8.42 4.60 13.69
N VAL A 161 8.26 5.89 13.41
CA VAL A 161 8.81 6.97 14.24
C VAL A 161 7.81 8.09 14.52
N ARG A 162 7.91 8.70 15.71
CA ARG A 162 7.46 10.09 15.92
C ARG A 162 8.65 11.02 15.67
N PHE A 163 8.41 12.12 14.97
CA PHE A 163 9.39 13.15 14.69
C PHE A 163 8.80 14.55 14.88
N THR A 164 9.64 15.53 15.19
CA THR A 164 9.27 16.96 15.12
C THR A 164 9.89 17.57 13.86
N LEU A 165 9.08 18.23 13.04
CA LEU A 165 9.54 19.03 11.90
C LEU A 165 9.92 20.44 12.37
N TRP A 166 11.22 20.76 12.34
CA TRP A 166 11.76 22.01 12.90
C TRP A 166 12.32 22.98 11.86
N ASN A 167 12.43 22.56 10.58
CA ASN A 167 12.82 23.45 9.49
C ASN A 167 11.95 23.24 8.25
N LEU A 168 10.89 24.04 8.12
CA LEU A 168 9.94 23.98 6.99
C LEU A 168 10.62 24.25 5.63
N ARG A 169 11.67 25.08 5.58
CA ARG A 169 12.38 25.44 4.33
C ARG A 169 13.19 24.28 3.74
N HIS A 170 13.68 23.37 4.58
CA HIS A 170 14.57 22.28 4.16
C HIS A 170 14.02 20.88 4.48
N GLY A 171 12.85 20.80 5.12
CA GLY A 171 12.23 19.55 5.55
C GLY A 171 12.98 18.84 6.68
N TYR A 172 13.82 19.54 7.46
CA TYR A 172 14.63 18.86 8.49
C TYR A 172 13.80 18.45 9.70
N VAL A 173 13.92 17.17 10.05
CA VAL A 173 13.18 16.52 11.14
C VAL A 173 14.14 15.97 12.19
N SER A 174 13.67 15.94 13.43
CA SER A 174 14.31 15.24 14.55
C SER A 174 13.43 14.06 14.94
N VAL A 175 13.96 12.83 14.88
CA VAL A 175 13.26 11.63 15.37
C VAL A 175 13.27 11.65 16.90
N CYS A 176 12.10 11.58 17.51
CA CYS A 176 11.89 11.63 18.95
C CYS A 176 11.70 10.22 19.52
N ASP A 177 10.76 9.45 18.96
CA ASP A 177 10.43 8.09 19.40
C ASP A 177 10.55 7.09 18.23
N ARG A 178 11.03 5.89 18.53
CA ARG A 178 11.35 4.83 17.56
C ARG A 178 11.55 3.48 18.28
N PRO A 179 11.57 2.30 17.61
CA PRO A 179 11.40 2.06 16.16
C PRO A 179 10.02 1.53 15.77
N ARG A 180 9.06 1.51 16.71
CA ARG A 180 7.69 0.99 16.53
C ARG A 180 6.63 2.02 16.93
N CYS A 181 6.95 3.32 16.79
CA CYS A 181 6.07 4.41 17.19
C CYS A 181 5.02 4.69 16.11
N VAL A 182 3.76 4.76 16.51
CA VAL A 182 2.59 5.00 15.66
C VAL A 182 1.72 6.10 16.28
N PRO A 183 0.81 6.74 15.51
CA PRO A 183 -0.15 7.67 16.08
C PRO A 183 -0.95 7.04 17.24
N PRO A 184 -1.06 7.73 18.40
CA PRO A 184 -1.95 7.36 19.48
C PRO A 184 -3.38 7.05 19.03
N LYS A 185 -4.10 6.17 19.75
CA LYS A 185 -5.44 5.71 19.34
C LYS A 185 -6.47 6.85 19.28
N ASP A 186 -6.29 7.87 20.11
CA ASP A 186 -7.06 9.11 20.25
C ASP A 186 -6.74 10.17 19.17
N ARG A 187 -5.65 10.02 18.41
CA ARG A 187 -5.29 10.95 17.33
C ARG A 187 -6.21 10.78 16.12
N THR A 188 -7.16 11.70 15.98
CA THR A 188 -8.11 11.80 14.87
C THR A 188 -7.51 12.40 13.60
N ASP A 189 -6.41 13.17 13.69
CA ASP A 189 -5.71 13.73 12.52
C ASP A 189 -4.84 12.71 11.76
N TYR A 190 -4.92 11.42 12.11
CA TYR A 190 -4.22 10.33 11.44
C TYR A 190 -5.14 9.16 11.09
N ASP A 191 -4.99 8.66 9.86
CA ASP A 191 -5.52 7.40 9.34
C ASP A 191 -4.42 6.31 9.39
N CYS A 192 -4.56 5.46 10.39
CA CYS A 192 -3.79 4.25 10.63
C CYS A 192 -4.79 3.21 11.17
N LEU A 193 -5.01 2.11 10.44
CA LEU A 193 -6.04 1.12 10.73
C LEU A 193 -5.52 -0.32 10.50
N PRO A 194 -6.00 -1.32 11.26
CA PRO A 194 -6.98 -1.24 12.35
C PRO A 194 -6.45 -0.51 13.60
N ARG A 195 -7.33 -0.23 14.57
CA ARG A 195 -6.94 0.26 15.91
C ARG A 195 -7.63 -0.61 16.97
N PRO A 196 -6.90 -1.39 17.79
CA PRO A 196 -5.44 -1.60 17.75
C PRO A 196 -4.94 -2.26 16.45
N LEU A 197 -3.62 -2.19 16.25
CA LEU A 197 -2.87 -2.94 15.25
C LEU A 197 -1.69 -3.66 15.92
N PRO A 198 -1.26 -4.82 15.43
CA PRO A 198 0.02 -5.42 15.83
C PRO A 198 1.19 -4.48 15.51
N LEU A 199 2.26 -4.51 16.32
CA LEU A 199 3.43 -3.63 16.15
C LEU A 199 4.70 -4.42 15.82
N PRO A 200 5.46 -4.04 14.76
CA PRO A 200 5.28 -2.86 13.91
C PRO A 200 4.09 -2.99 12.93
N PRO A 201 3.56 -1.87 12.39
CA PRO A 201 2.51 -1.87 11.36
C PRO A 201 2.83 -2.72 10.14
N MET A 202 4.13 -2.86 9.86
CA MET A 202 4.71 -3.71 8.82
C MET A 202 6.13 -4.13 9.24
N PRO A 203 6.58 -5.38 9.00
CA PRO A 203 7.94 -5.80 9.32
C PRO A 203 8.99 -5.08 8.45
N PRO A 204 10.14 -4.64 9.01
CA PRO A 204 11.16 -3.92 8.24
C PRO A 204 11.68 -4.71 7.02
N GLU A 205 11.86 -6.02 7.17
CA GLU A 205 12.35 -6.92 6.14
C GLU A 205 11.36 -7.04 4.97
N THR A 206 10.05 -7.07 5.28
CA THR A 206 8.99 -7.05 4.26
C THR A 206 8.94 -5.68 3.57
N PHE A 207 9.09 -4.58 4.33
CA PHE A 207 9.05 -3.24 3.78
C PHE A 207 10.21 -3.00 2.80
N ILE A 208 11.43 -3.40 3.15
CA ILE A 208 12.60 -3.31 2.26
C ILE A 208 12.35 -4.12 1.00
N TYR A 209 11.95 -5.38 1.14
CA TYR A 209 11.69 -6.26 -0.01
C TYR A 209 10.68 -5.64 -1.00
N TYR A 210 9.58 -5.05 -0.50
CA TYR A 210 8.58 -4.38 -1.34
C TYR A 210 9.05 -3.02 -1.89
N LEU A 211 9.89 -2.26 -1.16
CA LEU A 211 10.46 -1.02 -1.67
C LEU A 211 11.47 -1.27 -2.81
N GLU A 212 12.13 -2.43 -2.80
CA GLU A 212 13.07 -2.84 -3.84
C GLU A 212 12.35 -3.49 -5.04
N HIS A 213 11.48 -4.48 -4.80
CA HIS A 213 10.93 -5.39 -5.84
C HIS A 213 9.44 -5.18 -6.17
N GLY A 214 8.73 -4.34 -5.40
CA GLY A 214 7.26 -4.25 -5.44
C GLY A 214 6.64 -3.70 -6.73
N GLU A 215 7.44 -3.22 -7.68
CA GLU A 215 6.97 -2.78 -9.02
C GLU A 215 6.54 -3.95 -9.91
N SER A 216 7.01 -5.17 -9.64
CA SER A 216 6.66 -6.39 -10.39
C SER A 216 6.06 -7.48 -9.50
N ASP A 217 6.48 -7.54 -8.24
CA ASP A 217 6.15 -8.67 -7.34
C ASP A 217 4.85 -8.47 -6.54
N LEU A 218 4.28 -7.26 -6.51
CA LEU A 218 3.04 -6.97 -5.77
C LEU A 218 1.81 -7.10 -6.65
N ASN A 219 0.86 -7.93 -6.19
CA ASN A 219 -0.51 -7.95 -6.70
C ASN A 219 -1.11 -6.53 -6.64
N PRO A 220 -1.53 -5.92 -7.77
CA PRO A 220 -2.01 -4.54 -7.80
C PRO A 220 -3.33 -4.33 -7.05
N ASN A 221 -4.01 -5.40 -6.62
CA ASN A 221 -5.21 -5.36 -5.80
C ASN A 221 -4.93 -5.52 -4.29
N ARG A 222 -3.68 -5.85 -3.88
CA ARG A 222 -3.33 -6.08 -2.48
C ARG A 222 -3.41 -4.78 -1.68
N HIS A 223 -4.05 -4.84 -0.52
CA HIS A 223 -4.34 -3.67 0.32
C HIS A 223 -4.15 -3.99 1.83
N VAL A 224 -3.09 -4.74 2.17
CA VAL A 224 -2.88 -5.23 3.54
C VAL A 224 -2.10 -4.21 4.37
N TRP A 225 -1.18 -3.47 3.74
CA TRP A 225 -0.24 -2.58 4.42
C TRP A 225 -0.63 -1.10 4.35
N LEU A 226 -1.15 -0.62 3.22
CA LEU A 226 -1.56 0.78 3.02
C LEU A 226 -2.52 1.32 4.11
N PRO A 227 -3.52 0.58 4.62
CA PRO A 227 -4.32 1.00 5.79
C PRO A 227 -3.48 1.25 7.04
N ARG A 228 -2.45 0.42 7.27
CA ARG A 228 -1.63 0.37 8.49
C ARG A 228 -0.54 1.44 8.52
N LEU A 229 -0.10 1.95 7.37
CA LEU A 229 0.88 3.04 7.32
C LEU A 229 0.29 4.34 7.91
N PRO A 230 1.04 5.12 8.71
CA PRO A 230 0.53 6.32 9.37
C PRO A 230 0.34 7.48 8.37
N LYS A 231 -0.89 7.73 7.95
CA LYS A 231 -1.23 8.81 7.00
C LYS A 231 -1.89 9.96 7.75
N ARG A 232 -1.34 11.18 7.68
CA ARG A 232 -1.97 12.36 8.25
C ARG A 232 -3.15 12.81 7.38
N LEU A 233 -4.23 13.27 8.00
CA LEU A 233 -5.43 13.76 7.31
C LEU A 233 -5.40 15.27 7.07
N GLU A 234 -6.14 15.71 6.05
CA GLU A 234 -6.39 17.10 5.63
C GLU A 234 -5.16 17.88 5.12
N LYS A 235 -4.03 17.86 5.83
CA LYS A 235 -2.82 18.64 5.53
C LYS A 235 -1.57 17.86 5.92
N GLY A 236 -0.53 17.96 5.10
CA GLY A 236 0.81 17.46 5.44
C GLY A 236 1.45 18.25 6.59
N VAL A 237 2.40 17.64 7.30
CA VAL A 237 3.16 18.22 8.41
C VAL A 237 3.91 19.50 7.99
N VAL A 238 4.40 19.58 6.75
CA VAL A 238 5.05 20.80 6.21
C VAL A 238 4.08 21.98 6.11
N HIS A 239 2.77 21.70 6.01
CA HIS A 239 1.72 22.69 5.80
C HIS A 239 1.06 23.18 7.10
N CYS A 240 1.59 22.80 8.26
CA CYS A 240 1.08 23.22 9.58
C CYS A 240 1.59 24.59 10.05
N GLY A 241 2.59 25.18 9.38
CA GLY A 241 3.10 26.53 9.66
C GLY A 241 3.99 26.67 10.90
N GLU A 242 3.78 25.84 11.92
CA GLU A 242 4.57 25.80 13.17
C GLU A 242 5.39 24.50 13.30
N ALA A 243 6.31 24.47 14.28
CA ALA A 243 7.12 23.28 14.58
C ALA A 243 6.21 22.14 15.08
N THR A 244 5.92 21.19 14.19
CA THR A 244 4.81 20.24 14.36
C THR A 244 5.33 18.82 14.50
N ASP A 245 4.79 18.08 15.47
CA ASP A 245 4.99 16.64 15.60
C ASP A 245 4.21 15.87 14.54
N GLY A 246 4.85 14.85 13.97
CA GLY A 246 4.25 13.92 13.05
C GLY A 246 4.72 12.48 13.29
N TRP A 247 3.99 11.53 12.71
CA TRP A 247 4.35 10.12 12.66
C TRP A 247 4.60 9.68 11.23
N GLY A 248 5.58 8.81 11.03
CA GLY A 248 6.02 8.40 9.70
C GLY A 248 6.97 7.20 9.74
N ILE A 249 7.62 6.97 8.60
CA ILE A 249 8.56 5.86 8.38
C ILE A 249 9.95 6.48 8.16
N HIS A 250 10.96 6.05 8.92
CA HIS A 250 12.35 6.43 8.71
C HIS A 250 13.09 5.31 7.98
N ILE A 251 13.57 5.59 6.76
CA ILE A 251 14.45 4.69 6.01
C ILE A 251 15.89 4.81 6.53
N ILE A 252 16.48 3.68 6.92
CA ILE A 252 17.87 3.60 7.39
C ILE A 252 18.74 2.94 6.33
N GLU A 253 19.51 3.78 5.64
CA GLU A 253 20.66 3.43 4.80
C GLU A 253 21.83 2.90 5.64
N GLY A 254 22.63 2.01 5.06
CA GLY A 254 23.96 1.63 5.55
C GLY A 254 24.88 1.18 4.42
N LEU A 255 26.15 0.96 4.74
CA LEU A 255 27.12 0.42 3.78
C LEU A 255 26.81 -1.06 3.46
N ASN A 256 27.20 -1.49 2.26
CA ASN A 256 27.04 -2.89 1.83
C ASN A 256 28.03 -3.84 2.52
#